data_AF-A0AAX0PCM0-F1
#
_entry.id   AF-A0AAX0PCM0-F1
#
_cell.length_a   1.000
_cell.length_b   1.000
_cell.length_c   1.000
_cell.angle_alpha   90.00
_cell.angle_beta   90.00
_cell.angle_gamma   90.00
#
_symmetry.space_group_name_H-M   'P 1'
#
loop_
_entity.id
_entity.type
_entity.pdbx_description
1 polymer ?
#
loop_
_entity_poly.entity_id
_entity_poly.type
_entity_poly.pdbx_seq_one_letter_code
_entity_poly.pdbx_strand_id
1 'polypeptide(L)'
;MKPEYLRKIESLQREVDDFHPVLRALLPRLPTVTHVEYKQGPSEKGADFVIIKRDEALDEEIYIGVICKVGKIIQSNSEVERQIEECQLYPRFISSGSKNIHLNEIWVVTNSSISNNAQEKIYLKFKSTNIKFIEGEKICSLISKYYPEFWDFESINYEQYLTDTLQTISDTPESSFFGSVGINNLIDRYVSKEDHKKRRHRPLKLYSVVRAERFIFLEGTVGSGKSTLLKQLIKKIKEEYSYEKDYILPVFCQYKDVLEKNSILKI
;
A
#
# COMPACT_ATOMS: atom_id res chain seq x y z
N MET A 1 16.52 19.08 -2.36
CA MET A 1 15.42 18.19 -1.91
C MET A 1 14.33 19.07 -1.33
N LYS A 2 13.05 18.80 -1.61
CA LYS A 2 11.96 19.61 -1.08
C LYS A 2 11.72 19.25 0.41
N PRO A 3 11.62 20.22 1.33
CA PRO A 3 11.39 19.94 2.75
C PRO A 3 10.11 19.14 3.04
N GLU A 4 9.11 19.23 2.15
CA GLU A 4 7.86 18.48 2.23
C GLU A 4 8.05 16.96 2.14
N TYR A 5 9.03 16.50 1.35
CA TYR A 5 9.30 15.08 1.15
C TYR A 5 9.85 14.42 2.41
N LEU A 6 10.76 15.12 3.10
CA LEU A 6 11.30 14.63 4.36
C LEU A 6 10.21 14.53 5.42
N ARG A 7 9.35 15.55 5.54
CA ARG A 7 8.21 15.53 6.47
C ARG A 7 7.24 14.39 6.20
N LYS A 8 6.98 14.07 4.92
CA LYS A 8 6.12 12.94 4.54
C LYS A 8 6.71 11.58 4.93
N ILE A 9 8.02 11.41 4.79
CA ILE A 9 8.69 10.17 5.20
C ILE A 9 8.79 10.06 6.73
N GLU A 10 9.08 11.17 7.41
CA GLU A 10 9.13 11.22 8.87
C GLU A 10 7.75 11.07 9.54
N SER A 11 6.66 11.34 8.83
CA SER A 11 5.30 11.16 9.36
C SER A 11 4.88 9.70 9.48
N LEU A 12 5.57 8.77 8.80
CA LEU A 12 5.33 7.33 8.93
C LEU A 12 5.64 6.88 10.37
N GLN A 13 4.67 6.28 11.05
CA GLN A 13 4.78 5.93 12.47
C GLN A 13 5.01 4.44 12.71
N ARG A 14 4.52 3.57 11.82
CA ARG A 14 4.62 2.12 11.98
C ARG A 14 5.63 1.53 11.00
N GLU A 15 6.58 0.77 11.53
CA GLU A 15 7.61 0.07 10.74
C GLU A 15 6.96 -0.84 9.69
N VAL A 16 6.10 -1.76 10.13
CA VAL A 16 5.52 -2.81 9.28
C VAL A 16 4.42 -2.30 8.35
N ASP A 17 3.52 -1.47 8.87
CA ASP A 17 2.31 -1.09 8.13
C ASP A 17 2.53 0.13 7.23
N ASP A 18 3.48 1.01 7.58
CA ASP A 18 3.68 2.28 6.86
C ASP A 18 5.02 2.29 6.12
N PHE A 19 6.13 2.04 6.81
CA PHE A 19 7.47 2.22 6.24
C PHE A 19 7.93 1.05 5.35
N HIS A 20 7.66 -0.19 5.76
CA HIS A 20 8.00 -1.39 4.98
C HIS A 20 7.36 -1.41 3.59
N PRO A 21 6.08 -1.04 3.39
CA PRO A 21 5.50 -0.94 2.05
C PRO A 21 6.26 0.02 1.12
N VAL A 22 6.74 1.15 1.65
CA VAL A 22 7.53 2.12 0.87
C VAL A 22 8.84 1.48 0.43
N LEU A 23 9.56 0.82 1.35
CA LEU A 23 10.83 0.15 1.04
C LEU A 23 10.62 -1.06 0.13
N ARG A 24 9.55 -1.82 0.30
CA ARG A 24 9.20 -2.96 -0.56
C ARG A 24 8.97 -2.53 -2.01
N ALA A 25 8.43 -1.33 -2.21
CA ALA A 25 8.27 -0.75 -3.54
C ALA A 25 9.58 -0.11 -4.06
N LEU A 26 10.37 0.52 -3.19
CA LEU A 26 11.60 1.24 -3.56
C LEU A 26 12.76 0.30 -3.88
N LEU A 27 13.07 -0.66 -3.00
CA LEU A 27 14.28 -1.48 -3.05
C LEU A 27 14.44 -2.26 -4.36
N PRO A 28 13.40 -2.90 -4.92
CA PRO A 28 13.52 -3.61 -6.20
C PRO A 28 13.80 -2.69 -7.40
N ARG A 29 13.53 -1.38 -7.27
CA ARG A 29 13.76 -0.39 -8.33
C ARG A 29 15.17 0.21 -8.30
N LEU A 30 15.95 -0.09 -7.25
CA LEU A 30 17.33 0.38 -7.17
C LEU A 30 18.18 -0.28 -8.27
N PRO A 31 19.16 0.44 -8.84
CA PRO A 31 20.02 -0.13 -9.86
C PRO A 31 20.80 -1.31 -9.27
N THR A 32 21.13 -2.30 -10.12
CA THR A 32 21.89 -3.52 -9.77
C THR A 32 21.22 -4.48 -8.78
N VAL A 33 20.05 -4.13 -8.23
CA VAL A 33 19.23 -5.04 -7.43
C VAL A 33 18.52 -6.00 -8.36
N THR A 34 18.73 -7.31 -8.15
CA THR A 34 18.11 -8.37 -8.94
C THR A 34 16.91 -8.98 -8.22
N HIS A 35 16.95 -9.03 -6.89
CA HIS A 35 15.89 -9.63 -6.09
C HIS A 35 15.78 -8.99 -4.70
N VAL A 36 14.57 -8.98 -4.15
CA VAL A 36 14.30 -8.54 -2.77
C VAL A 36 13.34 -9.53 -2.12
N GLU A 37 13.78 -10.18 -1.04
CA GLU A 37 12.92 -11.00 -0.19
C GLU A 37 12.47 -10.18 1.02
N TYR A 38 11.16 -10.13 1.26
CA TYR A 38 10.59 -9.57 2.48
C TYR A 38 10.33 -10.70 3.49
N LYS A 39 10.81 -10.57 4.72
CA LYS A 39 10.68 -11.58 5.77
C LYS A 39 10.01 -10.95 6.99
N GLN A 40 8.94 -11.57 7.46
CA GLN A 40 8.22 -11.14 8.66
C GLN A 40 8.14 -12.30 9.66
N GLY A 41 8.41 -12.02 10.94
CA GLY A 41 8.26 -12.99 12.03
C GLY A 41 9.52 -13.85 12.28
N PRO A 42 9.41 -15.11 12.74
CA PRO A 42 10.55 -15.92 13.20
C PRO A 42 11.66 -16.17 12.15
N SER A 43 11.34 -15.95 10.87
CA SER A 43 12.28 -16.08 9.76
C SER A 43 13.09 -14.80 9.48
N GLU A 44 12.75 -13.70 10.17
CA GLU A 44 13.40 -12.39 10.06
C GLU A 44 14.86 -12.45 10.52
N LYS A 45 15.20 -13.26 11.54
CA LYS A 45 16.56 -13.47 12.09
C LYS A 45 17.42 -12.17 12.12
N GLY A 46 16.78 -11.05 12.45
CA GLY A 46 17.41 -9.72 12.53
C GLY A 46 17.42 -8.86 11.26
N ALA A 47 16.77 -9.25 10.16
CA ALA A 47 16.64 -8.41 8.95
C ALA A 47 15.22 -8.50 8.38
N ASP A 48 14.60 -7.32 8.18
CA ASP A 48 13.26 -7.17 7.60
C ASP A 48 13.25 -7.50 6.10
N PHE A 49 14.33 -7.13 5.38
CA PHE A 49 14.50 -7.45 3.97
C PHE A 49 15.86 -8.08 3.71
N VAL A 50 15.92 -8.90 2.66
CA VAL A 50 17.18 -9.37 2.08
C VAL A 50 17.20 -8.97 0.62
N ILE A 51 18.21 -8.18 0.23
CA ILE A 51 18.42 -7.73 -1.13
C ILE A 51 19.53 -8.58 -1.75
N ILE A 52 19.31 -9.02 -2.98
CA ILE A 52 20.34 -9.60 -3.83
C ILE A 52 20.72 -8.56 -4.87
N LYS A 53 21.99 -8.19 -4.86
CA LYS A 53 22.59 -7.27 -5.82
C LYS A 53 23.59 -8.04 -6.66
N ARG A 54 23.68 -7.78 -7.97
CA ARG A 54 24.72 -8.33 -8.84
C ARG A 54 25.82 -7.29 -9.04
N ASP A 55 27.08 -7.68 -8.83
CA ASP A 55 28.22 -6.89 -9.25
C ASP A 55 28.53 -7.19 -10.72
N GLU A 56 28.34 -6.20 -11.59
CA GLU A 56 28.58 -6.35 -13.03
C GLU A 56 30.05 -6.56 -13.37
N ALA A 57 30.99 -6.12 -12.52
CA ALA A 57 32.41 -6.21 -12.81
C ALA A 57 32.99 -7.62 -12.59
N LEU A 58 32.48 -8.32 -11.58
CA LEU A 58 32.96 -9.65 -11.17
C LEU A 58 31.94 -10.77 -11.38
N ASP A 59 30.73 -10.41 -11.79
CA ASP A 59 29.60 -11.31 -11.96
C ASP A 59 29.17 -12.05 -10.68
N GLU A 60 29.35 -11.41 -9.52
CA GLU A 60 29.06 -12.00 -8.21
C GLU A 60 27.75 -11.48 -7.61
N GLU A 61 27.08 -12.32 -6.82
CA GLU A 61 25.92 -11.94 -6.03
C GLU A 61 26.36 -11.43 -4.65
N ILE A 62 25.93 -10.21 -4.31
CA ILE A 62 26.11 -9.59 -3.00
C ILE A 62 24.75 -9.66 -2.27
N TYR A 63 24.77 -10.28 -1.10
CA TYR A 63 23.59 -10.40 -0.25
C TYR A 63 23.61 -9.34 0.85
N ILE A 64 22.55 -8.54 0.91
CA ILE A 64 22.43 -7.40 1.81
C ILE A 64 21.25 -7.60 2.74
N GLY A 65 21.49 -7.58 4.06
CA GLY A 65 20.42 -7.58 5.06
C GLY A 65 19.97 -6.15 5.34
N VAL A 66 18.67 -5.89 5.38
CA VAL A 66 18.11 -4.56 5.66
C VAL A 66 17.39 -4.61 7.00
N ILE A 67 17.78 -3.71 7.89
CA ILE A 67 17.16 -3.46 9.18
C ILE A 67 16.43 -2.13 9.08
N CYS A 68 15.11 -2.15 9.26
CA CYS A 68 14.25 -0.99 9.11
C CYS A 68 13.78 -0.51 10.48
N LYS A 69 13.95 0.79 10.75
CA LYS A 69 13.44 1.42 11.97
C LYS A 69 12.71 2.72 11.71
N VAL A 70 11.65 2.96 12.46
CA VAL A 70 10.95 4.25 12.45
C VAL A 70 11.48 5.15 13.56
N GLY A 71 11.64 6.42 13.24
CA GLY A 71 12.11 7.45 14.17
C GLY A 71 13.63 7.50 14.29
N LYS A 72 14.08 8.37 15.20
CA LYS A 72 15.49 8.68 15.37
C LYS A 72 16.22 7.55 16.09
N ILE A 73 17.30 7.04 15.49
CA ILE A 73 18.18 6.06 16.15
C ILE A 73 19.23 6.81 16.97
N ILE A 74 19.22 6.57 18.28
CA ILE A 74 20.18 7.13 19.23
C ILE A 74 21.08 6.04 19.82
N GLN A 75 22.14 6.45 20.53
CA GLN A 75 23.22 5.56 21.01
C GLN A 75 22.77 4.40 21.91
N SER A 76 21.61 4.53 22.57
CA SER A 76 21.02 3.52 23.46
C SER A 76 20.14 2.49 22.73
N ASN A 77 20.20 2.41 21.40
CA ASN A 77 19.36 1.50 20.64
C ASN A 77 19.96 0.08 20.59
N SER A 78 19.78 -0.67 21.68
CA SER A 78 20.22 -2.07 21.80
C SER A 78 19.53 -3.01 20.82
N GLU A 79 18.35 -2.64 20.31
CA GLU A 79 17.60 -3.46 19.38
C GLU A 79 18.29 -3.57 18.02
N VAL A 80 18.75 -2.44 17.47
CA VAL A 80 19.50 -2.41 16.21
C VAL A 80 20.79 -3.21 16.33
N GLU A 81 21.50 -3.09 17.44
CA GLU A 81 22.72 -3.89 17.69
C GLU A 81 22.42 -5.39 17.72
N ARG A 82 21.35 -5.80 18.42
CA ARG A 82 20.91 -7.20 18.45
C ARG A 82 20.56 -7.72 17.06
N GLN A 83 19.83 -6.95 16.26
CA GLN A 83 19.46 -7.32 14.89
C GLN A 83 20.70 -7.47 13.98
N ILE A 84 21.70 -6.60 14.14
CA ILE A 84 22.99 -6.73 13.44
C ILE A 84 23.72 -8.02 13.85
N GLU A 85 23.78 -8.33 15.14
CA GLU A 85 24.36 -9.59 15.65
C GLU A 85 23.64 -10.82 15.08
N GLU A 86 22.31 -10.80 15.07
CA GLU A 86 21.50 -11.88 14.50
C GLU A 86 21.76 -12.06 12.99
N CYS A 87 21.95 -10.97 12.24
CA CYS A 87 22.32 -11.02 10.83
C CYS A 87 23.67 -11.69 10.59
N GLN A 88 24.64 -11.54 11.50
CA GLN A 88 25.96 -12.17 11.41
C GLN A 88 25.92 -13.65 11.81
N LEU A 89 25.16 -13.96 12.87
CA LEU A 89 25.16 -15.30 13.48
C LEU A 89 24.36 -16.31 12.67
N TYR A 90 23.24 -15.91 12.09
CA TYR A 90 22.34 -16.86 11.45
C TYR A 90 22.42 -16.81 9.93
N PRO A 91 22.80 -17.92 9.28
CA PRO A 91 22.80 -17.97 7.83
C PRO A 91 21.35 -17.97 7.32
N ARG A 92 21.18 -17.43 6.11
CA ARG A 92 19.87 -17.17 5.51
C ARG A 92 19.55 -18.20 4.46
N PHE A 93 18.30 -18.66 4.48
CA PHE A 93 17.74 -19.44 3.40
C PHE A 93 17.08 -18.48 2.40
N ILE A 94 17.53 -18.53 1.16
CA ILE A 94 16.97 -17.78 0.01
C ILE A 94 16.42 -18.79 -1.00
N SER A 95 15.46 -18.37 -1.83
CA SER A 95 14.85 -19.21 -2.88
C SER A 95 14.11 -20.42 -2.32
N SER A 96 13.13 -20.18 -1.45
CA SER A 96 12.27 -21.25 -0.88
C SER A 96 13.03 -22.37 -0.15
N GLY A 97 14.21 -22.07 0.40
CA GLY A 97 14.95 -23.01 1.25
C GLY A 97 16.15 -23.70 0.60
N SER A 98 16.40 -23.48 -0.70
CA SER A 98 17.42 -24.26 -1.42
C SER A 98 18.86 -23.75 -1.26
N LYS A 99 19.06 -22.47 -0.93
CA LYS A 99 20.40 -21.87 -0.80
C LYS A 99 20.61 -21.29 0.59
N ASN A 100 21.74 -21.65 1.20
CA ASN A 100 22.20 -21.11 2.48
C ASN A 100 23.27 -20.05 2.21
N ILE A 101 23.00 -18.79 2.56
CA ILE A 101 23.82 -17.63 2.22
C ILE A 101 24.20 -16.84 3.48
N HIS A 102 25.37 -16.21 3.44
CA HIS A 102 25.82 -15.24 4.44
C HIS A 102 25.65 -13.84 3.87
N LEU A 103 25.25 -12.91 4.73
CA LEU A 103 25.10 -11.51 4.33
C LEU A 103 26.48 -10.87 4.22
N ASN A 104 26.78 -10.27 3.07
CA ASN A 104 28.02 -9.55 2.81
C ASN A 104 27.97 -8.13 3.39
N GLU A 105 26.78 -7.56 3.47
CA GLU A 105 26.55 -6.17 3.83
C GLU A 105 25.24 -6.04 4.63
N ILE A 106 25.17 -5.06 5.52
CA ILE A 106 23.97 -4.74 6.30
C ILE A 106 23.61 -3.27 6.09
N TRP A 107 22.35 -3.00 5.76
CA TRP A 107 21.79 -1.66 5.67
C TRP A 107 20.92 -1.39 6.89
N VAL A 108 21.29 -0.37 7.66
CA VAL A 108 20.43 0.17 8.72
C VAL A 108 19.69 1.36 8.15
N VAL A 109 18.38 1.22 8.02
CA VAL A 109 17.51 2.15 7.31
C VAL A 109 16.54 2.78 8.32
N THR A 110 16.46 4.11 8.33
CA THR A 110 15.46 4.84 9.12
C THR A 110 14.76 5.90 8.29
N ASN A 111 13.49 6.15 8.61
CA ASN A 111 12.71 7.24 8.02
C ASN A 111 13.11 8.63 8.56
N SER A 112 13.94 8.71 9.61
CA SER A 112 14.46 9.98 10.15
C SER A 112 16.01 9.96 10.17
N SER A 113 16.64 10.38 11.27
CA SER A 113 18.11 10.50 11.41
C SER A 113 18.71 9.45 12.34
N ILE A 114 20.01 9.18 12.18
CA ILE A 114 20.81 8.37 13.08
C ILE A 114 21.86 9.28 13.72
N SER A 115 21.95 9.30 15.04
CA SER A 115 22.96 10.16 15.69
C SER A 115 24.38 9.70 15.37
N ASN A 116 25.31 10.65 15.19
CA ASN A 116 26.72 10.33 14.93
C ASN A 116 27.31 9.38 15.98
N ASN A 117 27.00 9.60 17.26
CA ASN A 117 27.45 8.72 18.35
C ASN A 117 26.90 7.29 18.21
N ALA A 118 25.68 7.12 17.69
CA ALA A 118 25.12 5.80 17.42
C ALA A 118 25.85 5.12 16.25
N GLN A 119 26.08 5.85 15.16
CA GLN A 119 26.84 5.34 14.00
C GLN A 119 28.25 4.91 14.42
N GLU A 120 28.96 5.75 15.17
CA GLU A 120 30.31 5.47 15.65
C GLU A 120 30.34 4.26 16.58
N LYS A 121 29.41 4.17 17.53
CA LYS A 121 29.31 3.01 18.43
C LYS A 121 29.08 1.71 17.67
N ILE A 122 28.15 1.70 16.72
CA ILE A 122 27.84 0.53 15.88
C ILE A 122 29.06 0.16 15.05
N TYR A 123 29.71 1.12 14.41
CA TYR A 123 30.92 0.89 13.60
C TYR A 123 32.07 0.31 14.44
N LEU A 124 32.29 0.83 15.64
CA LEU A 124 33.33 0.34 16.56
C LEU A 124 33.03 -1.06 17.09
N LYS A 125 31.76 -1.41 17.30
CA LYS A 125 31.33 -2.73 17.77
C LYS A 125 31.43 -3.78 16.66
N PHE A 126 31.06 -3.44 15.43
CA PHE A 126 30.94 -4.36 14.29
C PHE A 126 31.95 -4.09 13.17
N LYS A 127 33.22 -3.83 13.52
CA LYS A 127 34.29 -3.45 12.57
C LYS A 127 34.51 -4.41 11.41
N SER A 128 34.21 -5.70 11.61
CA SER A 128 34.37 -6.74 10.59
C SER A 128 33.24 -6.78 9.58
N THR A 129 32.19 -5.98 9.75
CA THR A 129 30.99 -6.00 8.91
C THR A 129 30.82 -4.70 8.16
N ASN A 130 30.51 -4.83 6.89
CA ASN A 130 30.17 -3.70 6.04
C ASN A 130 28.75 -3.24 6.37
N ILE A 131 28.64 -2.18 7.15
CA ILE A 131 27.36 -1.58 7.57
C ILE A 131 27.19 -0.23 6.87
N LYS A 132 26.05 -0.03 6.22
CA LYS A 132 25.66 1.26 5.64
C LYS A 132 24.44 1.83 6.35
N PHE A 133 24.51 3.12 6.64
CA PHE A 133 23.41 3.89 7.25
C PHE A 133 22.65 4.62 6.15
N ILE A 134 21.33 4.44 6.11
CA ILE A 134 20.44 5.08 5.15
C ILE A 134 19.37 5.85 5.93
N GLU A 135 19.55 7.16 6.00
CA GLU A 135 18.67 8.08 6.71
C GLU A 135 17.54 8.59 5.81
N GLY A 136 16.53 9.21 6.40
CA GLY A 136 15.32 9.70 5.73
C GLY A 136 15.63 10.61 4.54
N GLU A 137 16.66 11.45 4.63
CA GLU A 137 17.12 12.29 3.51
C GLU A 137 17.60 11.47 2.31
N LYS A 138 18.35 10.39 2.57
CA LYS A 138 18.83 9.49 1.54
C LYS A 138 17.67 8.72 0.91
N ILE A 139 16.71 8.28 1.72
CA ILE A 139 15.48 7.63 1.25
C ILE A 139 14.71 8.57 0.33
N CYS A 140 14.49 9.82 0.73
CA CYS A 140 13.80 10.81 -0.10
C CYS A 140 14.49 10.98 -1.47
N SER A 141 15.82 10.99 -1.46
CA SER A 141 16.63 11.12 -2.68
C SER A 141 16.52 9.89 -3.58
N LEU A 142 16.49 8.68 -3.00
CA LEU A 142 16.30 7.44 -3.74
C LEU A 142 14.89 7.32 -4.31
N ILE A 143 13.86 7.67 -3.53
CA ILE A 143 12.47 7.69 -3.99
C ILE A 143 12.33 8.67 -5.15
N SER A 144 12.81 9.90 -5.00
CA SER A 144 12.74 10.90 -6.08
C SER A 144 13.40 10.46 -7.38
N LYS A 145 14.38 9.56 -7.30
CA LYS A 145 15.14 9.08 -8.46
C LYS A 145 14.57 7.80 -9.08
N TYR A 146 14.11 6.86 -8.27
CA TYR A 146 13.77 5.50 -8.70
C TYR A 146 12.33 5.09 -8.39
N TYR A 147 11.60 5.89 -7.60
CA TYR A 147 10.18 5.69 -7.29
C TYR A 147 9.43 7.04 -7.20
N PRO A 148 9.54 7.92 -8.23
CA PRO A 148 9.02 9.28 -8.16
C PRO A 148 7.50 9.35 -7.95
N GLU A 149 6.76 8.35 -8.44
CA GLU A 149 5.30 8.27 -8.32
C GLU A 149 4.82 8.13 -6.86
N PHE A 150 5.72 7.80 -5.91
CA PHE A 150 5.41 7.88 -4.47
C PHE A 150 5.02 9.29 -4.03
N TRP A 151 5.65 10.30 -4.62
CA TRP A 151 5.33 11.70 -4.36
C TRP A 151 4.00 12.09 -5.03
N ASP A 152 3.77 11.54 -6.22
CA ASP A 152 2.55 11.75 -6.99
C ASP A 152 1.36 10.94 -6.46
N PHE A 153 1.55 9.98 -5.55
CA PHE A 153 0.47 9.18 -4.98
C PHE A 153 -0.43 9.96 -4.01
N GLU A 154 -0.05 11.18 -3.63
CA GLU A 154 -0.99 12.15 -3.06
C GLU A 154 -1.94 12.76 -4.14
N SER A 155 -1.64 12.55 -5.43
CA SER A 155 -2.33 13.13 -6.58
C SER A 155 -3.09 12.14 -7.49
N ILE A 156 -2.96 10.81 -7.33
CA ILE A 156 -4.13 9.94 -7.59
C ILE A 156 -5.02 10.06 -6.37
N ASN A 157 -5.60 11.24 -6.32
CA ASN A 157 -6.41 11.77 -5.27
C ASN A 157 -7.65 10.89 -5.27
N TYR A 158 -7.65 9.78 -4.51
CA TYR A 158 -8.78 8.83 -4.45
C TYR A 158 -10.07 9.58 -4.13
N GLU A 159 -9.97 10.61 -3.30
CA GLU A 159 -11.01 11.60 -3.10
C GLU A 159 -11.40 12.33 -4.39
N GLN A 160 -10.46 12.84 -5.20
CA GLN A 160 -10.74 13.40 -6.53
C GLN A 160 -11.29 12.37 -7.49
N TYR A 161 -10.78 11.15 -7.58
CA TYR A 161 -11.35 10.08 -8.40
C TYR A 161 -12.79 9.78 -7.99
N LEU A 162 -13.08 9.68 -6.70
CA LEU A 162 -14.45 9.50 -6.21
C LEU A 162 -15.30 10.75 -6.48
N THR A 163 -14.73 11.94 -6.39
CA THR A 163 -15.42 13.20 -6.68
C THR A 163 -15.73 13.33 -8.16
N ASP A 164 -14.78 13.03 -9.04
CA ASP A 164 -14.89 12.98 -10.49
C ASP A 164 -15.86 11.88 -10.93
N THR A 165 -15.85 10.72 -10.25
CA THR A 165 -16.81 9.64 -10.49
C THR A 165 -18.22 10.07 -10.07
N LEU A 166 -18.38 10.72 -8.90
CA LEU A 166 -19.66 11.29 -8.47
C LEU A 166 -20.15 12.38 -9.42
N GLN A 167 -19.23 13.19 -9.96
CA GLN A 167 -19.51 14.23 -10.93
C GLN A 167 -19.91 13.61 -12.28
N THR A 168 -19.20 12.61 -12.77
CA THR A 168 -19.55 11.86 -14.00
C THR A 168 -20.94 11.21 -13.91
N ILE A 169 -21.29 10.62 -12.76
CA ILE A 169 -22.64 10.05 -12.54
C ILE A 169 -23.70 11.16 -12.43
N SER A 170 -23.32 12.39 -12.08
CA SER A 170 -24.22 13.55 -12.00
C SER A 170 -24.38 14.30 -13.33
N ASP A 171 -23.32 14.33 -14.14
CA ASP A 171 -23.28 14.97 -15.46
C ASP A 171 -23.81 14.04 -16.56
N THR A 172 -23.97 12.74 -16.26
CA THR A 172 -24.75 11.83 -17.11
C THR A 172 -26.17 12.37 -17.17
N PRO A 173 -26.69 12.74 -18.36
CA PRO A 173 -27.93 13.50 -18.48
C PRO A 173 -29.07 12.78 -17.77
N GLU A 174 -29.54 13.38 -16.69
CA GLU A 174 -30.79 13.03 -16.05
C GLU A 174 -31.90 13.29 -17.07
N SER A 175 -32.34 12.24 -17.74
CA SER A 175 -33.67 12.24 -18.36
C SER A 175 -34.69 12.30 -17.23
N SER A 176 -34.89 13.52 -16.75
CA SER A 176 -35.89 13.96 -15.77
C SER A 176 -35.71 13.35 -14.38
N PHE A 177 -35.80 14.14 -13.30
CA PHE A 177 -36.80 13.91 -12.25
C PHE A 177 -36.76 14.99 -11.16
N PHE A 178 -37.98 15.34 -10.76
CA PHE A 178 -38.43 16.22 -9.70
C PHE A 178 -37.96 15.76 -8.31
N GLY A 179 -37.61 16.72 -7.44
CA GLY A 179 -37.77 16.60 -5.99
C GLY A 179 -36.56 16.10 -5.19
N SER A 180 -35.99 16.99 -4.37
CA SER A 180 -35.10 16.66 -3.25
C SER A 180 -35.83 15.81 -2.20
N VAL A 181 -35.76 14.48 -2.32
CA VAL A 181 -36.21 13.59 -1.24
C VAL A 181 -35.06 13.41 -0.25
N GLY A 182 -35.19 14.08 0.90
CA GLY A 182 -34.31 13.93 2.05
C GLY A 182 -34.24 12.48 2.54
N ILE A 183 -33.10 12.16 3.14
CA ILE A 183 -32.59 10.81 3.49
C ILE A 183 -33.48 10.05 4.51
N ASN A 184 -34.53 10.68 5.07
CA ASN A 184 -35.30 10.08 6.16
C ASN A 184 -36.69 9.56 5.79
N ASN A 185 -37.16 9.76 4.56
CA ASN A 185 -38.45 9.22 4.11
C ASN A 185 -38.26 8.41 2.82
N LEU A 186 -37.58 7.27 2.91
CA LEU A 186 -37.51 6.33 1.80
C LEU A 186 -38.76 5.46 1.83
N ILE A 187 -39.64 5.68 0.86
CA ILE A 187 -40.57 4.67 0.36
C ILE A 187 -39.75 3.38 0.13
N ASP A 188 -40.21 2.30 0.75
CA ASP A 188 -39.59 0.98 0.77
C ASP A 188 -39.05 0.55 -0.60
N ARG A 189 -37.72 0.57 -0.75
CA ARG A 189 -37.05 -0.09 -1.88
C ARG A 189 -36.78 -1.55 -1.52
N TYR A 190 -37.59 -2.44 -2.08
CA TYR A 190 -37.41 -3.87 -1.98
C TYR A 190 -36.18 -4.31 -2.79
N VAL A 191 -35.10 -4.70 -2.10
CA VAL A 191 -34.03 -5.52 -2.67
C VAL A 191 -34.44 -6.98 -2.47
N SER A 192 -34.72 -7.70 -3.57
CA SER A 192 -35.10 -9.11 -3.51
C SER A 192 -33.94 -10.02 -3.90
N LYS A 193 -33.76 -11.11 -3.16
CA LYS A 193 -32.96 -12.26 -3.55
C LYS A 193 -33.95 -13.28 -4.09
N GLU A 194 -33.86 -13.65 -5.37
CA GLU A 194 -34.69 -14.71 -5.94
C GLU A 194 -34.22 -16.06 -5.39
N ASP A 195 -34.87 -16.50 -4.31
CA ASP A 195 -34.91 -17.91 -3.94
C ASP A 195 -36.37 -18.38 -4.08
N HIS A 196 -36.59 -19.48 -4.81
CA HIS A 196 -37.92 -20.06 -5.12
C HIS A 196 -38.77 -20.51 -3.92
N LYS A 197 -38.41 -20.15 -2.68
CA LYS A 197 -39.21 -20.41 -1.48
C LYS A 197 -39.52 -19.08 -0.80
N LYS A 198 -40.82 -18.75 -0.74
CA LYS A 198 -41.41 -17.62 0.00
C LYS A 198 -40.89 -17.57 1.44
N ARG A 199 -39.73 -16.93 1.65
CA ARG A 199 -39.17 -16.61 2.97
C ARG A 199 -39.36 -15.11 3.15
N ARG A 200 -39.86 -14.71 4.33
CA ARG A 200 -39.99 -13.30 4.73
C ARG A 200 -38.67 -12.56 4.42
N HIS A 201 -38.74 -11.64 3.46
CA HIS A 201 -37.61 -10.86 3.00
C HIS A 201 -37.15 -9.93 4.12
N ARG A 202 -35.87 -10.01 4.50
CA ARG A 202 -35.26 -9.07 5.45
C ARG A 202 -34.66 -7.91 4.65
N PRO A 203 -34.83 -6.66 5.09
CA PRO A 203 -34.19 -5.53 4.45
C PRO A 203 -32.67 -5.68 4.54
N LEU A 204 -31.99 -5.61 3.39
CA LEU A 204 -30.53 -5.67 3.29
C LEU A 204 -29.99 -4.28 2.96
N LYS A 205 -28.85 -3.92 3.56
CA LYS A 205 -28.13 -2.69 3.20
C LYS A 205 -27.30 -2.98 1.95
N LEU A 206 -27.42 -2.15 0.91
CA LEU A 206 -26.65 -2.33 -0.34
C LEU A 206 -25.14 -2.48 -0.08
N TYR A 207 -24.60 -1.66 0.82
CA TYR A 207 -23.20 -1.72 1.22
C TYR A 207 -22.75 -3.08 1.76
N SER A 208 -23.60 -3.78 2.53
CA SER A 208 -23.27 -5.14 3.00
C SER A 208 -23.36 -6.20 1.90
N VAL A 209 -24.25 -5.99 0.90
CA VAL A 209 -24.41 -6.93 -0.22
C VAL A 209 -23.21 -6.83 -1.17
N VAL A 210 -22.71 -5.61 -1.44
CA VAL A 210 -21.53 -5.37 -2.29
C VAL A 210 -20.27 -6.06 -1.76
N ARG A 211 -20.16 -6.23 -0.44
CA ARG A 211 -19.03 -6.94 0.19
C ARG A 211 -19.18 -8.47 0.19
N ALA A 212 -20.42 -8.98 0.10
CA ALA A 212 -20.72 -10.40 0.28
C ALA A 212 -20.93 -11.14 -1.05
N GLU A 213 -21.44 -10.45 -2.07
CA GLU A 213 -21.88 -11.06 -3.32
C GLU A 213 -20.99 -10.62 -4.48
N ARG A 214 -20.63 -11.56 -5.36
CA ARG A 214 -19.75 -11.29 -6.53
C ARG A 214 -20.48 -10.60 -7.68
N PHE A 215 -21.78 -10.85 -7.83
CA PHE A 215 -22.61 -10.30 -8.89
C PHE A 215 -23.91 -9.79 -8.30
N ILE A 216 -24.29 -8.55 -8.64
CA ILE A 216 -25.49 -7.89 -8.14
C ILE A 216 -26.24 -7.31 -9.33
N PHE A 217 -27.48 -7.74 -9.51
CA PHE A 217 -28.40 -7.16 -10.49
C PHE A 217 -29.27 -6.11 -9.80
N LEU A 218 -29.25 -4.88 -10.32
CA LEU A 218 -30.06 -3.78 -9.83
C LEU A 218 -31.16 -3.46 -10.85
N GLU A 219 -32.33 -4.04 -10.63
CA GLU A 219 -33.48 -3.86 -11.50
C GLU A 219 -34.41 -2.73 -11.01
N GLY A 220 -35.12 -2.10 -11.94
CA GLY A 220 -36.09 -1.06 -11.64
C GLY A 220 -36.51 -0.30 -12.89
N THR A 221 -37.63 0.39 -12.83
CA THR A 221 -38.11 1.24 -13.93
C THR A 221 -37.21 2.47 -14.14
N VAL A 222 -37.33 3.12 -15.29
CA VAL A 222 -36.69 4.43 -15.52
C VAL A 222 -37.24 5.42 -14.49
N GLY A 223 -36.36 6.23 -13.87
CA GLY A 223 -36.76 7.16 -12.81
C GLY A 223 -36.91 6.54 -11.42
N SER A 224 -36.71 5.22 -11.24
CA SER A 224 -36.79 4.58 -9.91
C SER A 224 -35.66 4.96 -8.96
N GLY A 225 -34.70 5.78 -9.40
CA GLY A 225 -33.57 6.32 -8.63
C GLY A 225 -32.41 5.34 -8.40
N LYS A 226 -32.19 4.42 -9.34
CA LYS A 226 -31.02 3.51 -9.39
C LYS A 226 -29.69 4.27 -9.38
N SER A 227 -29.57 5.31 -10.20
CA SER A 227 -28.37 6.17 -10.23
C SER A 227 -28.15 6.89 -8.90
N THR A 228 -29.22 7.39 -8.28
CA THR A 228 -29.16 8.00 -6.95
C THR A 228 -28.68 7.02 -5.87
N LEU A 229 -29.12 5.76 -5.94
CA LEU A 229 -28.68 4.72 -5.03
C LEU A 229 -27.18 4.41 -5.19
N LEU A 230 -26.67 4.38 -6.42
CA LEU A 230 -25.23 4.22 -6.69
C LEU A 230 -24.42 5.43 -6.19
N LYS A 231 -24.89 6.67 -6.40
CA LYS A 231 -24.26 7.88 -5.84
C LYS A 231 -24.14 7.79 -4.32
N GLN A 232 -25.20 7.36 -3.63
CA GLN A 232 -25.20 7.19 -2.18
C GLN A 232 -24.24 6.10 -1.71
N LEU A 233 -24.13 4.98 -2.44
CA LEU A 233 -23.16 3.93 -2.14
C LEU A 233 -21.71 4.44 -2.24
N ILE A 234 -21.39 5.16 -3.32
CA ILE A 234 -20.06 5.72 -3.54
C ILE A 234 -19.72 6.76 -2.46
N LYS A 235 -20.68 7.62 -2.10
CA LYS A 235 -20.51 8.57 -0.99
C LYS A 235 -20.22 7.86 0.34
N LYS A 236 -20.91 6.76 0.61
CA LYS A 236 -20.67 5.95 1.80
C LYS A 236 -19.30 5.26 1.80
N ILE A 237 -18.86 4.75 0.64
CA ILE A 237 -17.51 4.20 0.46
C ILE A 237 -16.45 5.29 0.70
N LYS A 238 -16.71 6.53 0.27
CA LYS A 238 -15.85 7.68 0.54
C LYS A 238 -15.75 7.99 2.04
N GLU A 239 -16.89 8.02 2.73
CA GLU A 239 -16.97 8.33 4.17
C GLU A 239 -16.33 7.27 5.07
N GLU A 240 -16.46 5.99 4.72
CA GLU A 240 -15.87 4.86 5.46
C GLU A 240 -14.44 4.51 5.02
N TYR A 241 -13.83 5.32 4.15
CA TYR A 241 -12.45 5.11 3.70
C TYR A 241 -11.49 5.21 4.89
N SER A 242 -10.87 4.09 5.23
CA SER A 242 -9.75 4.01 6.16
C SER A 242 -8.62 3.25 5.49
N TYR A 243 -7.41 3.81 5.52
CA TYR A 243 -6.23 3.36 4.77
C TYR A 243 -5.79 1.92 5.12
N GLU A 244 -6.34 1.34 6.19
CA GLU A 244 -5.73 0.20 6.88
C GLU A 244 -6.34 -1.18 6.60
N LYS A 245 -7.49 -1.33 5.93
CA LYS A 245 -8.06 -2.67 5.63
C LYS A 245 -9.17 -2.62 4.59
N ASP A 246 -9.00 -3.39 3.52
CA ASP A 246 -9.96 -3.66 2.44
C ASP A 246 -10.53 -2.41 1.74
N TYR A 247 -9.80 -1.91 0.73
CA TYR A 247 -10.30 -0.83 -0.12
C TYR A 247 -11.22 -1.37 -1.22
N ILE A 248 -12.37 -0.70 -1.40
CA ILE A 248 -13.30 -0.95 -2.51
C ILE A 248 -13.15 0.21 -3.48
N LEU A 249 -12.59 -0.05 -4.67
CA LEU A 249 -12.47 0.96 -5.73
C LEU A 249 -13.68 0.88 -6.67
N PRO A 250 -14.63 1.83 -6.61
CA PRO A 250 -15.78 1.81 -7.50
C PRO A 250 -15.39 2.25 -8.91
N VAL A 251 -15.47 1.34 -9.88
CA VAL A 251 -15.24 1.66 -11.30
C VAL A 251 -16.59 1.87 -11.99
N PHE A 252 -16.85 3.10 -12.44
CA PHE A 252 -18.05 3.41 -13.23
C PHE A 252 -17.74 3.28 -14.73
N CYS A 253 -18.51 2.44 -15.42
CA CYS A 253 -18.45 2.32 -16.88
C CYS A 253 -19.84 1.99 -17.44
N GLN A 254 -20.14 2.47 -18.65
CA GLN A 254 -21.29 1.96 -19.37
C GLN A 254 -20.89 0.69 -20.12
N TYR A 255 -21.83 -0.24 -20.27
CA TYR A 255 -21.59 -1.49 -20.99
C TYR A 255 -21.10 -1.26 -22.44
N LYS A 256 -21.55 -0.16 -23.09
CA LYS A 256 -21.08 0.23 -24.42
C LYS A 256 -19.59 0.59 -24.44
N ASP A 257 -19.11 1.30 -23.42
CA ASP A 257 -17.71 1.72 -23.33
C ASP A 257 -16.76 0.52 -23.16
N VAL A 258 -17.24 -0.53 -22.49
CA VAL A 258 -16.50 -1.79 -22.30
C VAL A 258 -16.36 -2.56 -23.62
N LEU A 259 -17.36 -2.49 -24.50
CA LEU A 259 -17.33 -3.15 -25.82
C LEU A 259 -16.40 -2.43 -26.81
N GLU A 260 -16.32 -1.10 -26.75
CA GLU A 260 -15.53 -0.29 -27.69
C GLU A 260 -14.04 -0.23 -27.32
N LYS A 261 -13.70 -0.37 -26.04
CA LYS A 261 -12.32 -0.38 -25.56
C LYS A 261 -11.93 -1.77 -25.06
N ASN A 262 -11.30 -2.56 -25.93
CA ASN A 262 -10.67 -3.87 -25.62
C ASN A 262 -9.53 -3.81 -24.56
N SER A 263 -9.39 -2.74 -23.78
CA SER A 263 -8.28 -2.53 -22.85
C SER A 263 -8.61 -1.49 -21.78
N ILE A 264 -9.64 -1.69 -20.97
CA ILE A 264 -9.75 -0.96 -19.70
C ILE A 264 -10.06 -1.94 -18.59
N LEU A 265 -8.99 -2.48 -18.01
CA LEU A 265 -8.84 -2.84 -16.61
C LEU A 265 -7.34 -3.04 -16.40
N LYS A 266 -6.56 -1.98 -16.66
CA LYS A 266 -5.21 -1.86 -16.09
C LYS A 266 -5.39 -1.00 -14.83
N ILE A 267 -5.78 -1.67 -13.75
CA ILE A 267 -5.63 -1.16 -12.38
C ILE A 267 -4.19 -1.46 -11.98
#